data_AF-A0A421ICN6-F1
#
_entry.id   AF-A0A421ICN6-F1
#
_cell.length_a   1.000
_cell.length_b   1.000
_cell.length_c   1.000
_cell.angle_alpha   90.00
_cell.angle_beta   90.00
_cell.angle_gamma   90.00
#
_symmetry.space_group_name_H-M   'P 1'
#
loop_
_entity.id
_entity.type
_entity.pdbx_description
1 polymer ?
#
loop_
_entity_poly.entity_id
_entity_poly.type
_entity_poly.pdbx_seq_one_letter_code
_entity_poly.pdbx_strand_id
1 'polypeptide(L)'
;MSTFDKHDLSGFIGKHLVYTYDNGWNYEIYIKNENTIDYRIHSGLVGNRWVKDQQVYVVRVGESIYKISWTEPTGTDVSLIVNLGDKLFHGTIFFPRWVMNNPEKTVCFQNDHIPLMNSYRDAGPAYPTEVIDEFATITFVRDCGANDDSVIACAASELPADFPNNLK
;
A
#
# COMPACT_ATOMS: atom_id res chain seq x y z
N MET A 1 -13.31 7.48 28.42
CA MET A 1 -13.79 6.91 27.13
C MET A 1 -13.05 7.63 26.02
N SER A 2 -12.81 6.98 24.88
CA SER A 2 -12.23 7.65 23.71
C SER A 2 -13.15 8.81 23.26
N THR A 3 -12.58 9.87 22.69
CA THR A 3 -13.35 10.97 22.09
C THR A 3 -13.92 10.62 20.72
N PHE A 4 -13.48 9.50 20.13
CA PHE A 4 -13.93 8.95 18.84
C PHE A 4 -14.22 7.45 18.94
N ASP A 5 -15.07 6.92 18.05
CA ASP A 5 -15.25 5.48 17.88
C ASP A 5 -14.08 4.89 17.08
N LYS A 6 -13.33 3.97 17.71
CA LYS A 6 -12.16 3.32 17.12
C LYS A 6 -12.48 2.33 15.99
N HIS A 7 -13.74 1.93 15.86
CA HIS A 7 -14.21 1.01 14.80
C HIS A 7 -14.94 1.74 13.67
N ASP A 8 -15.22 3.03 13.83
CA ASP A 8 -15.77 3.84 12.74
C ASP A 8 -14.65 4.18 11.74
N LEU A 9 -14.73 3.56 10.56
CA LEU A 9 -13.79 3.74 9.46
C LEU A 9 -14.37 4.60 8.31
N SER A 10 -15.55 5.19 8.50
CA SER A 10 -16.26 5.95 7.45
C SER A 10 -15.45 7.12 6.90
N GLY A 11 -14.58 7.73 7.73
CA GLY A 11 -13.68 8.80 7.31
C GLY A 11 -12.50 8.35 6.43
N PHE A 12 -12.28 7.03 6.30
CA PHE A 12 -11.09 6.46 5.67
C PHE A 12 -11.37 5.49 4.53
N ILE A 13 -12.47 4.74 4.61
CA ILE A 13 -12.95 3.93 3.49
C ILE A 13 -13.20 4.83 2.28
N GLY A 14 -12.84 4.34 1.10
CA GLY A 14 -12.94 5.06 -0.16
C GLY A 14 -11.81 6.05 -0.42
N LYS A 15 -10.91 6.31 0.55
CA LYS A 15 -9.78 7.20 0.32
C LYS A 15 -8.81 6.58 -0.68
N HIS A 16 -8.43 7.38 -1.66
CA HIS A 16 -7.37 7.09 -2.63
C HIS A 16 -6.24 8.09 -2.41
N LEU A 17 -5.05 7.60 -2.10
CA LEU A 17 -3.88 8.42 -1.78
C LEU A 17 -2.70 8.08 -2.69
N VAL A 18 -1.95 9.12 -3.07
CA VAL A 18 -0.59 8.99 -3.61
C VAL A 18 0.35 9.68 -2.63
N TYR A 19 1.48 9.04 -2.33
CA TYR A 19 2.45 9.52 -1.36
C TYR A 19 3.86 9.14 -1.79
N THR A 20 4.83 9.95 -1.38
CA THR A 20 6.26 9.72 -1.66
C THR A 20 7.00 9.61 -0.34
N TYR A 21 7.62 8.47 -0.08
CA TYR A 21 8.50 8.26 1.06
C TYR A 21 9.69 9.22 1.01
N ASP A 22 10.30 9.50 2.16
CA ASP A 22 11.45 10.41 2.28
C ASP A 22 12.68 9.90 1.49
N ASN A 23 12.78 8.58 1.27
CA ASN A 23 13.76 7.95 0.39
C ASN A 23 13.46 8.10 -1.13
N GLY A 24 12.38 8.80 -1.49
CA GLY A 24 11.99 9.12 -2.85
C GLY A 24 11.07 8.09 -3.53
N TRP A 25 10.69 7.00 -2.86
CA TRP A 25 9.82 6.00 -3.47
C TRP A 25 8.37 6.46 -3.48
N ASN A 26 7.71 6.35 -4.65
CA ASN A 26 6.35 6.81 -4.85
C ASN A 26 5.36 5.64 -4.90
N TYR A 27 4.33 5.73 -4.06
CA TYR A 27 3.36 4.68 -3.79
C TYR A 27 1.94 5.25 -3.84
N GLU A 28 0.99 4.38 -4.12
CA GLU A 28 -0.43 4.68 -4.23
C GLU A 28 -1.24 3.58 -3.53
N ILE A 29 -2.28 4.00 -2.80
CA ILE A 29 -3.18 3.08 -2.09
C ILE A 29 -4.63 3.55 -2.21
N TYR A 30 -5.52 2.60 -2.40
CA TYR A 30 -6.97 2.78 -2.37
C TYR A 30 -7.58 1.92 -1.26
N ILE A 31 -8.25 2.57 -0.30
CA ILE A 31 -8.93 1.92 0.81
C ILE A 31 -10.29 1.42 0.32
N LYS A 32 -10.29 0.26 -0.34
CA LYS A 32 -11.44 -0.28 -1.06
C LYS A 32 -12.66 -0.49 -0.16
N ASN A 33 -12.46 -1.08 1.02
CA ASN A 33 -13.49 -1.29 2.04
C ASN A 33 -12.83 -1.54 3.43
N GLU A 34 -13.59 -2.01 4.42
CA GLU A 34 -13.16 -2.20 5.81
C GLU A 34 -11.95 -3.13 5.98
N ASN A 35 -11.73 -4.05 5.04
CA ASN A 35 -10.73 -5.12 5.17
C ASN A 35 -9.97 -5.40 3.87
N THR A 36 -10.07 -4.52 2.87
CA THR A 36 -9.46 -4.71 1.55
C THR A 36 -8.85 -3.40 1.06
N ILE A 37 -7.65 -3.50 0.48
CA ILE A 37 -7.03 -2.41 -0.28
C ILE A 37 -6.64 -2.87 -1.68
N ASP A 38 -6.56 -1.91 -2.59
CA ASP A 38 -5.75 -2.03 -3.79
C ASP A 38 -4.53 -1.11 -3.62
N TYR A 39 -3.37 -1.50 -4.15
CA TYR A 39 -2.19 -0.64 -4.12
C TYR A 39 -1.37 -0.74 -5.41
N ARG A 40 -0.65 0.32 -5.71
CA ARG A 40 0.20 0.45 -6.89
C ARG A 40 1.50 1.17 -6.55
N ILE A 41 2.61 0.64 -7.04
CA ILE A 41 3.95 1.15 -6.76
C ILE A 41 4.47 1.83 -8.02
N HIS A 42 4.77 3.12 -7.94
CA HIS A 42 5.21 3.92 -9.10
C HIS A 42 6.72 3.88 -9.26
N SER A 43 7.47 3.92 -8.16
CA SER A 43 8.94 3.93 -8.19
C SER A 43 9.53 3.28 -6.94
N GLY A 44 10.86 3.12 -6.92
CA GLY A 44 11.59 2.50 -5.82
C GLY A 44 11.99 1.06 -6.11
N LEU A 45 12.31 0.31 -5.06
CA LEU A 45 12.86 -1.05 -5.14
C LEU A 45 12.01 -2.00 -6.00
N VAL A 46 10.69 -1.91 -5.85
CA VAL A 46 9.69 -2.78 -6.51
C VAL A 46 8.74 -1.95 -7.39
N GLY A 47 9.28 -0.90 -8.03
CA GLY A 47 8.52 -0.02 -8.92
C GLY A 47 7.78 -0.79 -10.02
N ASN A 48 6.58 -0.33 -10.35
CA ASN A 48 5.62 -0.93 -11.27
C ASN A 48 4.87 -2.18 -10.79
N ARG A 49 5.19 -2.72 -9.61
CA ARG A 49 4.37 -3.74 -8.93
C ARG A 49 3.01 -3.15 -8.55
N TRP A 50 1.95 -3.93 -8.69
CA TRP A 50 0.62 -3.53 -8.24
C TRP A 50 -0.23 -4.75 -7.86
N VAL A 51 -1.21 -4.52 -6.98
CA VAL A 51 -2.02 -5.55 -6.33
C VAL A 51 -3.44 -5.05 -6.16
N LYS A 52 -4.39 -5.93 -6.44
CA LYS A 52 -5.80 -5.71 -6.09
C LYS A 52 -6.23 -6.70 -5.02
N ASP A 53 -7.25 -6.33 -4.27
CA ASP A 53 -7.96 -7.20 -3.33
C ASP A 53 -7.05 -7.78 -2.22
N GLN A 54 -6.06 -7.00 -1.78
CA GLN A 54 -5.21 -7.38 -0.66
C GLN A 54 -6.03 -7.27 0.63
N GLN A 55 -6.19 -8.40 1.33
CA GLN A 55 -6.82 -8.42 2.64
C GLN A 55 -5.94 -7.68 3.65
N VAL A 56 -6.56 -6.81 4.46
CA VAL A 56 -5.88 -5.96 5.45
C VAL A 56 -6.63 -5.94 6.77
N TYR A 57 -5.93 -5.49 7.81
CA TYR A 57 -6.49 -5.08 9.08
C TYR A 57 -6.47 -3.55 9.14
N VAL A 58 -7.66 -2.93 9.22
CA VAL A 58 -7.80 -1.47 9.33
C VAL A 58 -8.38 -1.11 10.69
N VAL A 59 -7.78 -0.13 11.37
CA VAL A 59 -8.28 0.40 12.65
C VAL A 59 -8.07 1.91 12.72
N ARG A 60 -8.92 2.59 13.49
CA ARG A 60 -8.77 4.02 13.80
C ARG A 60 -8.02 4.19 15.13
N VAL A 61 -6.92 4.94 15.11
CA VAL A 61 -6.01 5.12 16.27
C VAL A 61 -5.97 6.56 16.79
N GLY A 62 -6.61 7.49 16.07
CA GLY A 62 -6.82 8.88 16.46
C GLY A 62 -8.01 9.47 15.71
N GLU A 63 -8.37 10.72 16.01
CA GLU A 63 -9.53 11.38 15.39
C GLU A 63 -9.45 11.33 13.85
N SER A 64 -8.30 11.62 13.27
CA SER A 64 -8.05 11.57 11.82
C SER A 64 -6.87 10.66 11.46
N ILE A 65 -6.56 9.69 12.33
CA ILE A 65 -5.39 8.82 12.23
C ILE A 65 -5.84 7.37 12.12
N TYR A 66 -5.42 6.71 11.06
CA TYR A 66 -5.77 5.33 10.75
C TYR A 66 -4.51 4.48 10.63
N LYS A 67 -4.64 3.22 11.00
CA LYS A 67 -3.61 2.20 10.84
C LYS A 67 -4.13 1.12 9.90
N ILE A 68 -3.29 0.71 8.95
CA ILE A 68 -3.55 -0.43 8.07
C ILE A 68 -2.39 -1.42 8.23
N SER A 69 -2.65 -2.72 8.23
CA SER A 69 -1.59 -3.74 8.26
C SER A 69 -1.98 -4.99 7.48
N TRP A 70 -1.01 -5.64 6.85
CA TRP A 70 -1.20 -6.89 6.14
C TRP A 70 0.08 -7.70 6.02
N THR A 71 -0.08 -8.94 5.58
CA THR A 71 0.99 -9.82 5.12
C THR A 71 0.70 -10.20 3.66
N GLU A 72 1.75 -10.43 2.89
CA GLU A 72 1.67 -10.70 1.45
C GLU A 72 2.01 -12.15 1.10
N PRO A 73 1.56 -12.66 -0.07
CA PRO A 73 2.00 -13.95 -0.60
C PRO A 73 3.53 -14.11 -0.69
N THR A 74 4.25 -12.99 -0.84
CA THR A 74 5.72 -12.93 -0.87
C THR A 74 6.38 -13.17 0.50
N GLY A 75 5.61 -13.11 1.58
CA GLY A 75 6.11 -13.09 2.96
C GLY A 75 6.51 -11.70 3.46
N THR A 76 6.27 -10.64 2.67
CA THR A 76 6.41 -9.26 3.14
C THR A 76 5.30 -8.91 4.12
N ASP A 77 5.65 -8.29 5.24
CA ASP A 77 4.69 -7.69 6.16
C ASP A 77 4.71 -6.17 6.03
N VAL A 78 3.55 -5.53 6.19
CA VAL A 78 3.41 -4.08 6.09
C VAL A 78 2.52 -3.53 7.20
N SER A 79 2.92 -2.40 7.76
CA SER A 79 2.11 -1.62 8.69
C SER A 79 2.22 -0.13 8.36
N LEU A 80 1.10 0.52 8.11
CA LEU A 80 1.03 1.91 7.69
C LEU A 80 0.24 2.75 8.69
N ILE A 81 0.65 3.99 8.89
CA ILE A 81 -0.09 5.05 9.56
C ILE A 81 -0.44 6.13 8.52
N VAL A 82 -1.72 6.46 8.46
CA VAL A 82 -2.24 7.58 7.67
C VAL A 82 -2.88 8.59 8.61
N ASN A 83 -2.21 9.72 8.81
CA ASN A 83 -2.75 10.86 9.53
C ASN A 83 -3.26 11.88 8.52
N LEU A 84 -4.58 11.83 8.27
CA LEU A 84 -5.24 12.72 7.31
C LEU A 84 -5.29 14.17 7.79
N GLY A 85 -5.34 14.40 9.11
CA GLY A 85 -5.42 15.75 9.67
C GLY A 85 -4.14 16.55 9.44
N ASP A 86 -2.99 15.89 9.65
CA ASP A 86 -1.68 16.54 9.56
C ASP A 86 -0.98 16.29 8.21
N LYS A 87 -1.67 15.63 7.26
CA LYS A 87 -1.10 15.18 5.97
C LYS A 87 0.20 14.38 6.13
N LEU A 88 0.27 13.59 7.19
CA LEU A 88 1.43 12.78 7.53
C LEU A 88 1.16 11.33 7.21
N PHE A 89 2.15 10.66 6.64
CA PHE A 89 2.13 9.24 6.37
C PHE A 89 3.41 8.62 6.93
N HIS A 90 3.31 7.43 7.51
CA HIS A 90 4.45 6.63 7.93
C HIS A 90 4.20 5.17 7.55
N GLY A 91 5.22 4.50 7.05
CA GLY A 91 5.13 3.11 6.65
C GLY A 91 6.33 2.31 7.14
N THR A 92 6.03 1.14 7.71
CA THR A 92 7.03 0.12 8.00
C THR A 92 6.77 -1.10 7.11
N ILE A 93 7.77 -1.48 6.33
CA ILE A 93 7.75 -2.65 5.44
C ILE A 93 8.85 -3.60 5.88
N PHE A 94 8.49 -4.87 6.08
CA PHE A 94 9.40 -5.93 6.50
C PHE A 94 9.62 -6.87 5.31
N PHE A 95 10.66 -6.60 4.52
CA PHE A 95 10.97 -7.41 3.36
C PHE A 95 11.73 -8.69 3.75
N PRO A 96 11.30 -9.86 3.25
CA PRO A 96 12.15 -11.05 3.24
C PRO A 96 13.45 -10.77 2.49
N ARG A 97 14.55 -11.42 2.90
CA ARG A 97 15.86 -11.21 2.26
C ARG A 97 15.83 -11.51 0.76
N TRP A 98 15.06 -12.50 0.32
CA TRP A 98 14.95 -12.84 -1.10
C TRP A 98 14.36 -11.71 -1.94
N VAL A 99 13.44 -10.90 -1.40
CA VAL A 99 12.88 -9.73 -2.08
C VAL A 99 13.96 -8.66 -2.23
N MET A 100 14.78 -8.44 -1.22
CA MET A 100 15.90 -7.50 -1.33
C MET A 100 16.97 -7.94 -2.33
N ASN A 101 17.21 -9.25 -2.42
CA ASN A 101 18.20 -9.80 -3.33
C ASN A 101 17.75 -9.77 -4.79
N ASN A 102 16.45 -9.97 -5.03
CA ASN A 102 15.86 -10.09 -6.36
C ASN A 102 14.46 -9.42 -6.42
N PRO A 103 14.39 -8.09 -6.23
CA PRO A 103 13.12 -7.38 -6.14
C PRO A 103 12.29 -7.47 -7.42
N GLU A 104 12.95 -7.60 -8.57
CA GLU A 104 12.33 -7.75 -9.89
C GLU A 104 11.38 -8.95 -9.96
N LYS A 105 11.60 -9.99 -9.15
CA LYS A 105 10.71 -11.16 -9.08
C LYS A 105 9.32 -10.82 -8.56
N THR A 106 9.16 -9.71 -7.85
CA THR A 106 7.88 -9.25 -7.31
C THR A 106 7.18 -8.22 -8.21
N VAL A 107 7.88 -7.71 -9.24
CA VAL A 107 7.38 -6.65 -10.13
C VAL A 107 6.47 -7.25 -11.19
N CYS A 108 5.20 -7.36 -10.84
CA CYS A 108 4.13 -7.84 -11.71
C CYS A 108 2.77 -7.34 -11.19
N PHE A 109 1.69 -7.69 -11.90
CA PHE A 109 0.37 -7.75 -11.29
C PHE A 109 0.31 -9.00 -10.40
N GLN A 110 0.38 -8.84 -9.07
CA GLN A 110 0.55 -10.00 -8.18
C GLN A 110 -0.57 -11.04 -8.33
N ASN A 111 -1.80 -10.59 -8.56
CA ASN A 111 -2.99 -11.43 -8.57
C ASN A 111 -2.88 -12.58 -9.60
N ASP A 112 -2.24 -12.34 -10.74
CA ASP A 112 -2.00 -13.36 -11.78
C ASP A 112 -0.88 -14.35 -11.41
N HIS A 113 -0.11 -14.05 -10.38
CA HIS A 113 1.13 -14.75 -10.02
C HIS A 113 1.20 -15.17 -8.55
N ILE A 114 0.07 -15.26 -7.83
CA ILE A 114 0.05 -15.65 -6.40
C ILE A 114 0.80 -16.97 -6.14
N PRO A 115 0.59 -18.07 -6.91
CA PRO A 115 1.33 -19.31 -6.68
C PRO A 115 2.85 -19.15 -6.87
N LEU A 116 3.27 -18.26 -7.76
CA LEU A 116 4.68 -17.97 -7.99
C LEU A 116 5.30 -17.15 -6.85
N MET A 117 4.57 -16.16 -6.30
CA MET A 117 5.03 -15.42 -5.12
C MET A 117 5.21 -16.34 -3.91
N ASN A 118 4.27 -17.26 -3.70
CA ASN A 118 4.37 -18.27 -2.64
C ASN A 118 5.60 -19.17 -2.84
N SER A 119 5.86 -19.63 -4.06
CA SER A 119 7.02 -20.49 -4.32
C SER A 119 8.35 -19.77 -4.11
N TYR A 120 8.45 -18.48 -4.44
CA TYR A 120 9.62 -17.66 -4.11
C TYR A 120 9.79 -17.47 -2.61
N ARG A 121 8.70 -17.18 -1.89
CA ARG A 121 8.71 -17.09 -0.41
C ARG A 121 9.21 -18.38 0.22
N ASP A 122 8.66 -19.52 -0.20
CA ASP A 122 8.95 -20.83 0.38
C ASP A 122 10.40 -21.27 0.07
N ALA A 123 10.94 -20.86 -1.08
CA ALA A 123 12.35 -21.07 -1.44
C ALA A 123 13.30 -20.15 -0.63
N GLY A 124 12.88 -18.92 -0.35
CA GLY A 124 13.65 -17.96 0.41
C GLY A 124 14.93 -17.47 -0.30
N PRO A 125 15.95 -17.02 0.46
CA PRO A 125 16.00 -16.98 1.93
C PRO A 125 15.01 -15.96 2.51
N ALA A 126 14.29 -16.34 3.57
CA ALA A 126 13.41 -15.41 4.29
C ALA A 126 14.20 -14.35 5.07
N TYR A 127 15.35 -14.74 5.64
CA TYR A 127 16.13 -13.94 6.59
C TYR A 127 17.54 -13.59 6.07
N PRO A 128 18.20 -12.57 6.64
CA PRO A 128 17.66 -11.62 7.62
C PRO A 128 16.65 -10.66 6.97
N THR A 129 15.54 -10.39 7.67
CA THR A 129 14.53 -9.41 7.23
C THR A 129 15.18 -8.03 7.07
N GLU A 130 14.79 -7.32 6.02
CA GLU A 130 15.13 -5.90 5.84
C GLU A 130 13.93 -5.06 6.27
N VAL A 131 14.17 -4.07 7.14
CA VAL A 131 13.13 -3.16 7.61
C VAL A 131 13.29 -1.83 6.91
N ILE A 132 12.28 -1.43 6.16
CA ILE A 132 12.14 -0.07 5.64
C ILE A 132 11.16 0.65 6.55
N ASP A 133 11.60 1.69 7.23
CA ASP A 133 10.79 2.49 8.14
C ASP A 133 10.96 3.96 7.78
N GLU A 134 9.95 4.52 7.12
CA GLU A 134 10.07 5.82 6.47
C GLU A 134 8.79 6.64 6.65
N PHE A 135 8.95 7.94 6.88
CA PHE A 135 7.87 8.89 6.66
C PHE A 135 7.64 9.08 5.16
N ALA A 136 6.44 9.53 4.81
CA ALA A 136 6.08 9.94 3.46
C ALA A 136 5.26 11.21 3.46
N THR A 137 5.40 11.97 2.39
CA THR A 137 4.55 13.13 2.09
C THR A 137 3.37 12.67 1.23
N ILE A 138 2.14 12.93 1.68
CA ILE A 138 0.92 12.70 0.88
C ILE A 138 0.83 13.81 -0.17
N THR A 139 0.91 13.43 -1.45
CA THR A 139 0.89 14.37 -2.59
C THR A 139 -0.48 14.46 -3.26
N PHE A 140 -1.34 13.47 -3.04
CA PHE A 140 -2.70 13.43 -3.56
C PHE A 140 -3.62 12.69 -2.60
N VAL A 141 -4.85 13.19 -2.43
CA VAL A 141 -5.93 12.49 -1.74
C VAL A 141 -7.27 12.82 -2.40
N ARG A 142 -8.08 11.81 -2.68
CA ARG A 142 -9.50 11.96 -3.06
C ARG A 142 -10.36 10.88 -2.40
N ASP A 143 -11.67 11.05 -2.52
CA ASP A 143 -12.65 10.04 -2.14
C ASP A 143 -13.23 9.39 -3.39
N CYS A 144 -13.14 8.06 -3.48
CA CYS A 144 -13.66 7.25 -4.59
C CYS A 144 -14.88 6.42 -4.18
N GLY A 145 -15.32 6.49 -2.92
CA GLY A 145 -16.28 5.54 -2.37
C GLY A 145 -15.71 4.13 -2.25
N ALA A 146 -16.52 3.20 -1.74
CA ALA A 146 -16.10 1.82 -1.51
C ALA A 146 -16.29 0.94 -2.76
N ASN A 147 -15.44 -0.08 -2.90
CA ASN A 147 -15.54 -1.13 -3.93
C ASN A 147 -15.55 -0.60 -5.39
N ASP A 148 -14.83 0.49 -5.67
CA ASP A 148 -14.63 0.99 -7.03
C ASP A 148 -13.39 0.32 -7.66
N ASP A 149 -13.62 -0.63 -8.55
CA ASP A 149 -12.56 -1.36 -9.24
C ASP A 149 -11.80 -0.55 -10.30
N SER A 150 -12.27 0.65 -10.64
CA SER A 150 -11.64 1.52 -11.62
C SER A 150 -10.46 2.33 -11.07
N VAL A 151 -10.33 2.46 -9.75
CA VAL A 151 -9.32 3.32 -9.11
C VAL A 151 -7.90 2.83 -9.40
N ILE A 152 -7.65 1.53 -9.19
CA ILE A 152 -6.40 0.86 -9.52
C ILE A 152 -6.73 -0.33 -10.43
N ALA A 153 -6.48 -0.15 -11.73
CA ALA A 153 -6.88 -1.10 -12.78
C ALA A 153 -5.79 -1.38 -13.83
N CYS A 154 -4.58 -0.83 -13.64
CA CYS A 154 -3.43 -1.04 -14.52
C CYS A 154 -2.12 -0.81 -13.78
N ALA A 155 -1.00 -1.22 -14.37
CA ALA A 155 0.34 -0.90 -13.84
C ALA A 155 0.62 0.61 -13.90
N ALA A 156 1.54 1.10 -13.08
CA ALA A 156 1.88 2.52 -13.03
C ALA A 156 2.46 3.02 -14.38
N SER A 157 3.22 2.17 -15.08
CA SER A 157 3.77 2.45 -16.40
C SER A 157 2.74 2.68 -17.50
N GLU A 158 1.48 2.31 -17.27
CA GLU A 158 0.38 2.44 -18.22
C GLU A 158 -0.51 3.66 -17.93
N LEU A 159 -0.22 4.39 -16.86
CA LEU A 159 -0.93 5.61 -16.52
C LEU A 159 -0.57 6.76 -17.49
N PRO A 160 -1.49 7.72 -17.66
CA PRO A 160 -1.18 8.97 -18.35
C PRO A 160 0.02 9.69 -17.71
N ALA A 161 0.86 10.31 -18.53
CA ALA A 161 2.08 10.98 -18.06
C ALA A 161 1.83 12.15 -17.09
N ASP A 162 0.61 12.70 -17.08
CA ASP A 162 0.20 13.78 -16.19
C ASP A 162 -0.46 13.29 -14.88
N PHE A 163 -0.48 11.98 -14.63
CA PHE A 163 -0.98 11.41 -13.38
C PHE A 163 -0.26 11.98 -12.13
N PRO A 164 -0.97 12.26 -11.01
CA PRO A 164 -2.43 12.14 -10.82
C PRO A 164 -3.22 13.41 -11.21
N ASN A 165 -2.63 14.39 -11.91
CA ASN A 165 -3.30 15.66 -12.22
C ASN A 165 -4.49 15.51 -13.19
N ASN A 166 -4.54 14.43 -13.95
CA ASN A 166 -5.66 14.06 -14.83
C ASN A 166 -6.91 13.56 -14.08
N LEU A 167 -6.81 13.26 -12.78
CA LEU A 167 -7.87 12.62 -11.99
C LEU A 167 -8.86 13.59 -11.31
N LYS A 168 -8.86 14.87 -11.69
CA LYS A 168 -9.68 15.94 -11.07
C LYS A 168 -11.17 15.75 -11.28
#